data_AF-A0A3S0LTG7-F1
#
_entry.id   AF-A0A3S0LTG7-F1
#
_cell.length_a   1.000
_cell.length_b   1.000
_cell.length_c   1.000
_cell.angle_alpha   90.00
_cell.angle_beta   90.00
_cell.angle_gamma   90.00
#
_symmetry.space_group_name_H-M   'P 1'
#
loop_
_entity.id
_entity.type
_entity.pdbx_description
1 polymer ?
#
loop_
_entity_poly.entity_id
_entity_poly.type
_entity_poly.pdbx_seq_one_letter_code
_entity_poly.pdbx_strand_id
1 'polypeptide(L)' 'MTDTTEPPITHPEEMRGEFDLRIGEHINIRGAGRTTPANVVTVGIMITAVLLAAAVLVKAARR' A
#
# COMPACT_ATOMS: atom_id res chain seq x y z
N MET A 1 1.61 -23.74 22.01
CA MET A 1 1.58 -22.48 22.76
C MET A 1 2.04 -21.42 21.78
N THR A 2 1.10 -20.79 21.08
CA THR A 2 1.38 -19.77 20.06
C THR A 2 1.82 -18.50 20.77
N ASP A 3 3.10 -18.18 20.64
CA ASP A 3 3.68 -16.93 21.14
C ASP A 3 2.94 -15.76 20.49
N THR A 4 2.13 -15.08 21.30
CA THR A 4 1.27 -13.95 20.90
C THR A 4 1.88 -12.65 21.41
N THR A 5 3.21 -12.57 21.43
CA THR A 5 3.92 -11.38 21.92
C THR A 5 3.96 -10.36 20.79
N GLU A 6 2.99 -9.43 20.78
CA GLU A 6 3.10 -8.26 19.92
C GLU A 6 4.36 -7.47 20.30
N PRO A 7 5.28 -7.21 19.34
CA PRO A 7 6.51 -6.51 19.66
C PRO A 7 6.17 -5.11 20.18
N PRO A 8 6.87 -4.64 21.22
CA PRO A 8 6.56 -3.37 21.87
C PRO A 8 6.48 -2.23 20.85
N ILE A 9 5.56 -1.29 21.11
CA ILE A 9 5.45 -0.06 20.32
C ILE A 9 6.71 0.77 20.62
N THR A 10 7.68 0.74 19.71
CA THR A 10 8.98 1.39 19.88
C THR A 10 8.91 2.89 19.59
N HIS A 11 7.96 3.32 18.76
CA HIS A 11 7.79 4.71 18.33
C HIS A 11 6.30 5.11 18.26
N PRO A 12 5.90 6.28 18.78
CA PRO A 12 4.51 6.73 18.83
C PRO A 12 3.87 6.94 17.44
N GLU A 13 4.67 7.10 16.39
CA GLU A 13 4.22 7.27 15.00
C GLU A 13 3.96 5.96 14.24
N GLU A 14 4.26 4.79 14.84
CA GLU A 14 4.00 3.49 14.20
C GLU A 14 2.51 3.13 14.24
N MET A 15 1.92 2.92 13.06
CA MET A 15 0.55 2.45 12.88
C MET A 15 0.55 1.07 12.23
N ARG A 16 -0.34 0.17 12.67
CA ARG A 16 -0.60 -1.09 11.96
C ARG A 16 -1.58 -0.81 10.84
N GLY A 17 -1.12 -0.96 9.59
CA GLY A 17 -1.94 -0.85 8.39
C GLY A 17 -2.30 -2.24 7.87
N GLU A 18 -3.58 -2.46 7.61
CA GLU A 18 -4.09 -3.68 6.99
C GLU A 18 -4.90 -3.30 5.75
N PHE A 19 -4.76 -4.06 4.66
CA PHE A 19 -5.55 -3.89 3.45
C PHE A 19 -6.02 -5.25 2.93
N ASP A 20 -7.28 -5.29 2.48
CA ASP A 20 -7.89 -6.40 1.76
C ASP A 20 -8.43 -5.84 0.44
N LEU A 21 -7.75 -6.18 -0.66
CA LEU A 21 -8.11 -5.76 -2.00
C LEU A 21 -8.69 -6.96 -2.76
N ARG A 22 -9.95 -6.86 -3.14
CA ARG A 22 -10.64 -7.84 -3.98
C ARG A 22 -10.73 -7.33 -5.41
N ILE A 23 -10.25 -8.13 -6.36
CA ILE A 23 -10.34 -7.86 -7.80
C ILE A 23 -11.18 -8.97 -8.43
N GLY A 24 -12.43 -8.63 -8.75
CA GLY A 24 -13.43 -9.59 -9.24
C GLY A 24 -13.73 -10.69 -8.20
N GLU A 25 -14.09 -11.88 -8.69
CA GLU A 25 -14.40 -13.03 -7.83
C GLU A 25 -13.18 -13.89 -7.48
N HIS A 26 -12.09 -13.76 -8.24
CA HIS A 26 -10.98 -14.73 -8.22
C HIS A 26 -9.73 -14.24 -7.50
N ILE A 27 -9.55 -12.93 -7.31
CA ILE A 27 -8.31 -12.37 -6.78
C ILE A 27 -8.62 -11.65 -5.47
N ASN A 28 -7.99 -12.12 -4.39
CA ASN A 28 -7.97 -11.46 -3.10
C ASN A 28 -6.51 -11.23 -2.70
N ILE A 29 -6.15 -9.97 -2.46
CA ILE A 29 -4.83 -9.55 -2.01
C ILE A 29 -4.99 -8.99 -0.60
N ARG A 30 -4.44 -9.70 0.37
CA ARG A 30 -4.36 -9.25 1.76
C ARG A 30 -2.93 -8.90 2.11
N GLY A 31 -2.74 -7.78 2.77
CA GLY A 31 -1.46 -7.38 3.33
C GLY A 31 -1.67 -6.69 4.67
N ALA A 32 -0.75 -6.96 5.59
CA ALA A 32 -0.67 -6.31 6.88
C ALA A 32 0.78 -5.91 7.13
N GLY A 33 0.99 -4.71 7.68
CA GLY A 33 2.33 -4.21 7.96
C GLY A 33 2.30 -3.01 8.89
N ARG A 34 3.45 -2.70 9.47
CA ARG A 34 3.63 -1.43 10.18
C ARG A 34 3.91 -0.32 9.16
N THR A 35 3.27 0.81 9.32
CA THR A 35 3.42 1.99 8.47
C THR A 35 3.42 3.25 9.32
N THR A 36 3.85 4.37 8.72
CA THR A 36 3.75 5.71 9.32
C THR A 36 2.85 6.61 8.46
N PRO A 37 2.26 7.68 9.01
CA PRO A 37 1.48 8.62 8.20
C PRO A 37 2.27 9.22 7.04
N ALA A 38 3.56 9.51 7.25
CA ALA A 38 4.45 9.99 6.20
C ALA A 38 4.59 8.97 5.06
N ASN A 39 4.78 7.69 5.39
CA ASN A 39 4.86 6.62 4.39
C ASN A 39 3.59 6.52 3.53
N VAL A 40 2.40 6.66 4.14
CA VAL A 40 1.12 6.63 3.40
C VAL A 40 1.05 7.75 2.36
N VAL A 41 1.44 8.97 2.74
CA VAL A 41 1.46 10.11 1.81
C VAL A 41 2.47 9.88 0.70
N THR A 42 3.69 9.43 1.03
CA THR A 42 4.75 9.14 0.05
C THR A 42 4.31 8.08 -0.96
N VAL A 43 3.69 6.99 -0.50
CA VAL A 43 3.15 5.93 -1.37
C VAL A 43 2.06 6.48 -2.28
N GLY A 44 1.17 7.34 -1.79
CA GLY A 44 0.14 7.97 -2.62
C GLY A 44 0.72 8.85 -3.73
N ILE A 45 1.74 9.65 -3.43
CA ILE A 45 2.46 10.46 -4.42
C ILE A 45 3.15 9.57 -5.45
N MET A 46 3.85 8.52 -5.00
CA MET A 46 4.52 7.56 -5.87
C MET A 46 3.54 6.90 -6.85
N ILE A 47 2.41 6.38 -6.36
CA ILE A 47 1.38 5.75 -7.18
C ILE A 47 0.85 6.75 -8.23
N THR A 48 0.58 7.99 -7.81
CA THR A 48 0.09 9.04 -8.71
C THR A 48 1.08 9.31 -9.85
N ALA A 49 2.37 9.44 -9.53
CA ALA A 49 3.41 9.66 -10.53
C ALA A 49 3.51 8.49 -11.53
N VAL A 50 3.46 7.26 -11.04
CA VAL A 50 3.47 6.04 -11.87
C VAL A 50 2.27 6.00 -12.81
N LEU A 51 1.06 6.27 -12.31
CA LEU A 51 -0.15 6.27 -13.12
C LEU A 51 -0.16 7.38 -14.18
N LEU A 52 0.35 8.58 -13.84
CA LEU A 52 0.49 9.67 -14.80
C LEU A 52 1.46 9.30 -15.93
N ALA A 53 2.62 8.72 -15.60
CA ALA A 53 3.58 8.25 -16.59
C ALA A 53 2.97 7.18 -17.51
N ALA A 54 2.26 6.20 -16.93
CA ALA A 54 1.56 5.17 -17.68
C ALA A 54 0.48 5.77 -18.60
N ALA A 55 -0.30 6.75 -18.12
CA ALA A 55 -1.34 7.41 -18.91
C ALA A 55 -0.76 8.17 -20.11
N VAL A 56 0.37 8.86 -19.93
CA VAL A 56 1.09 9.53 -21.04
C VAL A 56 1.57 8.50 -22.07
N LEU A 57 2.17 7.40 -21.62
CA LEU A 57 2.63 6.32 -22.50
C LEU A 57 1.47 5.71 -23.31
N VAL A 58 0.35 5.39 -22.65
CA VAL A 58 -0.84 4.85 -23.31
C VAL A 58 -1.42 5.85 -24.31
N LYS A 59 -1.46 7.15 -23.96
CA LYS A 59 -1.93 8.20 -24.88
C LYS A 59 -1.03 8.33 -26.11
N ALA A 60 0.30 8.21 -25.93
CA ALA A 60 1.25 8.23 -27.03
C ALA A 60 1.09 7.02 -27.95
N ALA A 61 0.91 5.82 -27.38
CA ALA A 61 0.72 4.58 -28.16
C ALA A 61 -0.63 4.51 -28.91
N ARG A 62 -1.62 5.31 -28.50
CA ARG A 62 -2.95 5.39 -29.15
C ARG A 62 -3.04 6.46 -30.25
N ARG A 63 -2.02 7.30 -30.41
CA ARG A 63 -1.90 8.26 -31.51
C ARG A 63 -1.13 7.63 -32.66
#